data_AF-A0A2M8P846-F1
#
_entry.id   AF-A0A2M8P846-F1
#
_cell.length_a   1.000
_cell.length_b   1.000
_cell.length_c   1.000
_cell.angle_alpha   90.00
_cell.angle_beta   90.00
_cell.angle_gamma   90.00
#
_symmetry.space_group_name_H-M   'P 1'
#
loop_
_entity.id
_entity.type
_entity.pdbx_description
1 polymer ?
#
loop_
_entity_poly.entity_id
_entity_poly.type
_entity_poly.pdbx_seq_one_letter_code
_entity_poly.pdbx_strand_id
1 'polypeptide(L)'
;STDKACQPVNVMGMTKAIQERVFITANLDQTTTRYICVRYGNVLASRGSVIPLFTDQIRNGGPVTITMKEMTRFLLSLDQAVDTIFAAVNNALPGETFIPNVPSARIIDIATLMIGKRNIPIEYTGIRPGEKIHEVLISAEECFRSSVRGDYYVIHPILPELRSSESS
;
A
#
# COMPACT_ATOMS: atom_id res chain seq x y z
N SER A 1 -4.93 5.61 3.60
CA SER A 1 -4.85 5.56 2.12
C SER A 1 -4.30 4.20 1.70
N THR A 2 -4.04 3.98 0.41
CA THR A 2 -3.63 2.70 -0.17
C THR A 2 -2.56 2.92 -1.25
N ASP A 3 -1.67 1.95 -1.45
CA ASP A 3 -0.78 1.88 -2.62
C ASP A 3 -1.47 2.15 -3.96
N LYS A 4 -2.75 1.82 -4.10
CA LYS A 4 -3.56 2.10 -5.31
C LYS A 4 -3.80 3.59 -5.56
N ALA A 5 -3.58 4.45 -4.56
CA ALA A 5 -3.62 5.90 -4.72
C ALA A 5 -2.38 6.44 -5.46
N CYS A 6 -1.27 5.69 -5.43
CA CYS A 6 -0.08 6.04 -6.18
C CYS A 6 -0.20 5.53 -7.62
N GLN A 7 -0.11 6.44 -8.60
CA GLN A 7 -0.32 6.15 -10.02
C GLN A 7 -1.60 5.33 -10.25
N PRO A 8 -2.79 5.89 -9.91
CA PRO A 8 -4.03 5.14 -9.88
C PRO A 8 -4.50 4.79 -11.29
N VAL A 9 -4.90 3.52 -11.49
CA VAL A 9 -5.46 3.02 -12.77
C VAL A 9 -6.94 2.69 -12.68
N ASN A 10 -7.52 2.70 -11.47
CA ASN A 10 -8.93 2.41 -11.23
C ASN A 10 -9.59 3.50 -10.39
N VAL A 11 -10.92 3.56 -10.43
CA VAL A 11 -11.72 4.59 -9.76
C VAL A 11 -11.44 4.64 -8.25
N MET A 12 -11.31 3.49 -7.59
CA MET A 12 -11.02 3.45 -6.14
C MET A 12 -9.66 4.07 -5.81
N GLY A 13 -8.63 3.77 -6.59
CA GLY A 13 -7.32 4.41 -6.48
C GLY A 13 -7.40 5.92 -6.70
N MET A 14 -8.13 6.35 -7.72
CA MET A 14 -8.32 7.79 -8.01
C MET A 14 -9.02 8.51 -6.86
N THR A 15 -10.07 7.94 -6.27
CA THR A 15 -10.76 8.57 -5.13
C THR A 15 -9.85 8.68 -3.91
N LYS A 16 -8.98 7.68 -3.68
CA LYS A 16 -7.99 7.73 -2.59
C LYS A 16 -6.86 8.73 -2.87
N ALA A 17 -6.41 8.87 -4.11
CA ALA A 17 -5.46 9.91 -4.49
C ALA A 17 -6.03 11.31 -4.27
N ILE A 18 -7.31 11.53 -4.64
CA ILE A 18 -8.01 12.79 -4.37
C ILE A 18 -8.15 13.02 -2.86
N GLN A 19 -8.53 11.98 -2.10
CA GLN A 19 -8.64 12.06 -0.63
C GLN A 19 -7.33 12.55 0.00
N GLU A 20 -6.18 12.04 -0.43
CA GLU A 20 -4.88 12.49 0.08
C GLU A 20 -4.64 13.98 -0.19
N ARG A 21 -5.01 14.48 -1.38
CA ARG A 21 -4.86 15.91 -1.71
C ARG A 21 -5.75 16.77 -0.82
N VAL A 22 -7.01 16.38 -0.63
CA VAL A 22 -7.95 17.09 0.26
C VAL A 22 -7.41 17.17 1.69
N PHE A 23 -6.88 16.06 2.22
CA PHE A 23 -6.29 16.05 3.56
C PHE A 23 -5.06 16.94 3.68
N ILE A 24 -4.16 16.91 2.71
CA ILE A 24 -2.96 17.76 2.72
C ILE A 24 -3.36 19.24 2.69
N THR A 25 -4.26 19.63 1.78
CA THR A 25 -4.73 21.02 1.64
C THR A 25 -5.43 21.55 2.89
N ALA A 26 -6.16 20.70 3.64
CA ALA A 26 -6.85 21.12 4.86
C ALA A 26 -5.91 21.69 5.95
N ASN A 27 -4.60 21.42 5.88
CA ASN A 27 -3.63 22.01 6.80
C ASN A 27 -3.32 23.49 6.51
N LEU A 28 -3.68 24.03 5.33
CA LEU A 28 -3.44 25.46 5.04
C LEU A 28 -4.28 26.39 5.91
N ASP A 29 -5.52 25.97 6.21
CA ASP A 29 -6.50 26.79 6.92
C ASP A 29 -6.63 26.41 8.41
N GLN A 30 -5.82 25.46 8.90
CA GLN A 30 -5.92 24.91 10.25
C GLN A 30 -4.57 24.85 10.95
N THR A 31 -4.46 25.51 12.10
CA THR A 31 -3.24 25.54 12.92
C THR A 31 -3.30 24.61 14.14
N THR A 32 -4.49 24.12 14.49
CA THR A 32 -4.72 23.28 15.68
C THR A 32 -4.83 21.79 15.38
N THR A 33 -5.42 21.43 14.24
CA THR A 33 -5.61 20.04 13.82
C THR A 33 -4.60 19.67 12.74
N ARG A 34 -3.84 18.60 12.96
CA ARG A 34 -2.93 18.03 11.96
C ARG A 34 -3.69 17.05 11.08
N TYR A 35 -3.75 17.30 9.77
CA TYR A 35 -4.25 16.34 8.80
C TYR A 35 -3.06 15.61 8.17
N ILE A 36 -2.99 14.32 8.43
CA ILE A 36 -1.89 13.44 8.00
C ILE A 36 -2.45 12.27 7.22
N CYS A 37 -1.63 11.68 6.36
CA CYS A 37 -1.98 10.50 5.61
C CYS A 37 -1.12 9.30 6.03
N VAL A 38 -1.71 8.12 6.00
CA VAL A 38 -0.98 6.85 6.04
C VAL A 38 -1.28 6.12 4.75
N ARG A 39 -0.28 5.62 4.04
CA ARG A 39 -0.44 4.89 2.78
C ARG A 39 0.32 3.56 2.87
N TYR A 40 -0.38 2.46 2.66
CA TYR A 40 0.20 1.13 2.68
C TYR A 40 -0.52 0.17 1.73
N GLY A 41 0.08 -1.00 1.51
CA GLY A 41 -0.48 -2.04 0.62
C GLY A 41 -1.54 -2.90 1.29
N ASN A 42 -1.94 -3.98 0.63
CA ASN A 42 -2.91 -4.90 1.20
C ASN A 42 -2.37 -5.54 2.49
N VAL A 43 -3.24 -5.63 3.51
CA VAL A 43 -2.93 -6.35 4.75
C VAL A 43 -3.09 -7.86 4.51
N LEU A 44 -2.07 -8.62 4.88
CA LEU A 44 -2.07 -10.08 4.79
C LEU A 44 -3.25 -10.66 5.59
N ALA A 45 -3.87 -11.71 5.05
CA ALA A 45 -5.01 -12.40 5.64
C ALA A 45 -6.25 -11.53 5.93
N SER A 46 -6.33 -10.32 5.36
CA SER A 46 -7.55 -9.52 5.41
C SER A 46 -8.68 -10.17 4.60
N ARG A 47 -9.94 -9.89 4.98
CA ARG A 47 -11.13 -10.45 4.33
C ARG A 47 -11.13 -10.09 2.83
N GLY A 48 -11.26 -11.11 1.97
CA GLY A 48 -11.24 -10.93 0.51
C GLY A 48 -9.85 -10.74 -0.10
N SER A 49 -8.76 -10.89 0.68
CA SER A 49 -7.40 -10.90 0.15
C SER A 49 -7.04 -12.24 -0.51
N VAL A 50 -5.86 -12.28 -1.14
CA VAL A 50 -5.38 -13.44 -1.90
C VAL A 50 -5.13 -14.68 -1.04
N ILE A 51 -4.72 -14.51 0.22
CA ILE A 51 -4.39 -15.64 1.12
C ILE A 51 -5.66 -16.45 1.47
N PRO A 52 -6.77 -15.84 1.94
CA PRO A 52 -8.03 -16.56 2.12
C PRO A 52 -8.52 -17.23 0.84
N LEU A 53 -8.43 -16.55 -0.30
CA LEU A 53 -8.82 -17.13 -1.60
C LEU A 53 -8.03 -18.40 -1.93
N PHE A 54 -6.70 -18.36 -1.81
CA PHE A 54 -5.85 -19.51 -2.05
C PHE A 54 -6.12 -20.63 -1.04
N THR A 55 -6.37 -20.28 0.21
CA THR A 55 -6.71 -21.26 1.26
C THR A 55 -7.97 -22.02 0.89
N ASP A 56 -9.01 -21.33 0.45
CA ASP A 56 -10.28 -21.94 0.04
C ASP A 56 -10.12 -22.76 -1.24
N GLN A 57 -9.41 -22.25 -2.24
CA GLN A 57 -9.11 -22.99 -3.47
C GLN A 57 -8.35 -24.30 -3.18
N ILE A 58 -7.31 -24.23 -2.35
CA ILE A 58 -6.51 -25.39 -1.95
C ILE A 58 -7.35 -26.40 -1.17
N ARG A 59 -8.22 -25.93 -0.25
CA ARG A 59 -9.13 -26.80 0.51
C ARG A 59 -10.13 -27.52 -0.40
N ASN A 60 -10.54 -26.88 -1.51
CA ASN A 60 -11.46 -27.44 -2.49
C ASN A 60 -10.77 -28.26 -3.60
N GLY A 61 -9.46 -28.48 -3.53
CA GLY A 61 -8.70 -29.28 -4.51
C GLY A 61 -8.11 -28.49 -5.69
N GLY A 62 -8.28 -27.16 -5.71
CA GLY A 62 -7.76 -26.27 -6.76
C GLY A 62 -8.68 -26.10 -7.97
N PRO A 63 -8.17 -25.50 -9.07
CA PRO A 63 -6.84 -24.88 -9.20
C PRO A 63 -6.66 -23.65 -8.30
N VAL A 64 -5.41 -23.30 -7.99
CA VAL A 64 -5.09 -21.98 -7.44
C VAL A 64 -5.02 -20.98 -8.58
N THR A 65 -5.83 -19.92 -8.53
CA THR A 65 -5.92 -18.96 -9.64
C THR A 65 -5.05 -17.74 -9.38
N ILE A 66 -4.12 -17.47 -10.30
CA ILE A 66 -3.23 -16.30 -10.26
C ILE A 66 -3.53 -15.44 -11.48
N THR A 67 -3.51 -14.12 -11.33
CA THR A 67 -3.75 -13.22 -12.48
C THR A 67 -2.59 -13.25 -13.47
N MET A 68 -1.38 -12.93 -13.01
CA MET A 68 -0.15 -12.94 -13.81
C MET A 68 1.02 -13.48 -12.98
N LYS A 69 1.94 -14.20 -13.63
CA LYS A 69 3.11 -14.83 -12.98
C LYS A 69 4.05 -13.80 -12.35
N GLU A 70 4.18 -12.65 -12.97
CA GLU A 70 5.09 -11.57 -12.59
C GLU A 70 4.53 -10.71 -11.45
N MET A 71 3.25 -10.85 -11.10
CA MET A 71 2.58 -9.96 -10.14
C MET A 71 3.24 -9.98 -8.76
N THR A 72 3.51 -8.78 -8.22
CA THR A 72 4.05 -8.60 -6.86
C THR A 72 3.10 -7.81 -5.98
N ARG A 73 3.15 -8.06 -4.67
CA ARG A 73 2.43 -7.25 -3.66
C ARG A 73 3.33 -7.02 -2.45
N PHE A 74 3.16 -5.87 -1.80
CA PHE A 74 3.76 -5.59 -0.51
C PHE A 74 3.19 -6.51 0.57
N LEU A 75 4.06 -7.00 1.45
CA LEU A 75 3.71 -7.90 2.54
C LEU A 75 3.62 -7.10 3.84
N LEU A 76 2.40 -6.83 4.28
CA LEU A 76 2.11 -6.07 5.48
C LEU A 76 1.20 -6.87 6.40
N SER A 77 1.64 -7.15 7.63
CA SER A 77 0.76 -7.77 8.63
C SER A 77 -0.28 -6.78 9.17
N LEU A 78 -1.30 -7.29 9.86
CA LEU A 78 -2.29 -6.42 10.51
C LEU A 78 -1.63 -5.56 11.59
N ASP A 79 -0.75 -6.15 12.39
CA ASP A 79 -0.03 -5.45 13.46
C ASP A 79 0.83 -4.31 12.87
N GLN A 80 1.58 -4.58 11.80
CA GLN A 80 2.37 -3.55 11.13
C GLN A 80 1.50 -2.41 10.58
N ALA A 81 0.30 -2.71 10.06
CA ALA A 81 -0.62 -1.69 9.59
C ALA A 81 -1.11 -0.80 10.75
N VAL A 82 -1.42 -1.40 11.90
CA VAL A 82 -1.81 -0.69 13.13
C VAL A 82 -0.65 0.14 13.67
N ASP A 83 0.55 -0.43 13.76
CA ASP A 83 1.76 0.25 14.22
C ASP A 83 2.08 1.46 13.36
N THR A 84 1.91 1.35 12.03
CA THR A 84 2.08 2.47 11.09
C THR A 84 1.12 3.62 11.41
N ILE A 85 -0.13 3.31 11.76
CA ILE A 85 -1.13 4.33 12.11
C ILE A 85 -0.70 5.06 13.39
N PHE A 86 -0.31 4.33 14.44
CA PHE A 86 0.15 4.94 15.69
C PHE A 86 1.45 5.74 15.51
N ALA A 87 2.40 5.22 14.72
CA ALA A 87 3.62 5.93 14.38
C ALA A 87 3.34 7.26 13.68
N ALA A 88 2.39 7.29 12.74
CA ALA A 88 1.98 8.51 12.07
C ALA A 88 1.29 9.49 13.02
N VAL A 89 0.33 9.03 13.85
CA VAL A 89 -0.35 9.90 14.82
C VAL A 89 0.64 10.57 15.77
N ASN A 90 1.66 9.84 16.22
CA ASN A 90 2.65 10.36 17.15
C ASN A 90 3.67 11.29 16.47
N ASN A 91 4.14 10.93 15.27
CA ASN A 91 5.37 11.53 14.71
C ASN A 91 5.16 12.33 13.42
N ALA A 92 3.99 12.29 12.78
CA ALA A 92 3.78 12.97 11.51
C ALA A 92 3.54 14.48 11.70
N LEU A 93 4.18 15.28 10.86
CA LEU A 93 3.93 16.71 10.74
C LEU A 93 2.71 16.97 9.84
N PRO A 94 2.08 18.15 9.93
CA PRO A 94 0.97 18.55 9.06
C PRO A 94 1.24 18.25 7.59
N GLY A 95 0.32 17.54 6.93
CA GLY A 95 0.39 17.21 5.51
C GLY A 95 1.40 16.13 5.10
N GLU A 96 2.07 15.46 6.06
CA GLU A 96 2.93 14.32 5.77
C GLU A 96 2.13 13.05 5.44
N THR A 97 2.68 12.23 4.54
CA THR A 97 2.18 10.88 4.25
C THR A 97 3.19 9.84 4.76
N PHE A 98 2.78 9.04 5.74
CA PHE A 98 3.58 7.94 6.30
C PHE A 98 3.37 6.65 5.51
N ILE A 99 4.49 5.97 5.21
CA ILE A 99 4.54 4.74 4.43
C ILE A 99 5.46 3.74 5.16
N PRO A 100 5.00 2.53 5.47
CA PRO A 100 5.85 1.53 6.10
C PRO A 100 6.87 0.97 5.10
N ASN A 101 8.12 0.80 5.55
CA ASN A 101 9.15 0.12 4.78
C ASN A 101 8.96 -1.39 4.89
N VAL A 102 8.24 -1.97 3.92
CA VAL A 102 7.89 -3.40 3.91
C VAL A 102 8.40 -4.13 2.69
N PRO A 103 8.73 -5.43 2.81
CA PRO A 103 9.14 -6.23 1.67
C PRO A 103 7.95 -6.48 0.72
N SER A 104 8.27 -6.92 -0.49
CA SER A 104 7.28 -7.43 -1.44
C SER A 104 7.62 -8.86 -1.85
N ALA A 105 6.62 -9.60 -2.31
CA ALA A 105 6.81 -10.94 -2.87
C ALA A 105 5.98 -11.11 -4.14
N ARG A 106 6.41 -12.05 -4.99
CA ARG A 106 5.59 -12.48 -6.12
C ARG A 106 4.44 -13.34 -5.60
N ILE A 107 3.25 -13.13 -6.16
CA ILE A 107 2.06 -13.87 -5.76
C ILE A 107 2.21 -15.38 -6.03
N ILE A 108 2.95 -15.75 -7.08
CA ILE A 108 3.28 -17.15 -7.37
C ILE A 108 4.12 -17.81 -6.28
N ASP A 109 5.04 -17.08 -5.64
CA ASP A 109 5.86 -17.64 -4.57
C ASP A 109 5.00 -17.94 -3.34
N ILE A 110 4.05 -17.03 -3.03
CA ILE A 110 3.07 -17.21 -1.96
C ILE A 110 2.17 -18.43 -2.28
N ALA A 111 1.64 -18.52 -3.49
CA ALA A 111 0.80 -19.65 -3.91
C ALA A 111 1.55 -20.98 -3.81
N THR A 112 2.79 -21.03 -4.29
CA THR A 112 3.64 -22.23 -4.28
C THR A 112 3.94 -22.68 -2.86
N LEU A 113 4.29 -21.73 -1.97
CA LEU A 113 4.53 -22.01 -0.56
C LEU A 113 3.26 -22.52 0.12
N MET A 114 2.10 -21.94 -0.19
CA MET A 114 0.81 -22.39 0.32
C MET A 114 0.43 -23.76 -0.21
N ILE A 115 0.65 -24.09 -1.49
CA ILE A 115 0.38 -25.43 -2.05
C ILE A 115 1.28 -26.48 -1.39
N GLY A 116 2.55 -26.17 -1.17
CA GLY A 116 3.52 -27.10 -0.59
C GLY A 116 3.75 -28.31 -1.49
N LYS A 117 3.72 -29.53 -0.93
CA LYS A 117 3.94 -30.78 -1.68
C LYS A 117 2.69 -31.36 -2.37
N ARG A 118 1.56 -30.66 -2.30
CA ARG A 118 0.28 -31.13 -2.88
C ARG A 118 0.30 -31.00 -4.39
N ASN A 119 -0.31 -31.95 -5.09
CA ASN A 119 -0.46 -31.90 -6.54
C ASN A 119 -1.68 -31.03 -6.92
N ILE A 120 -1.56 -29.71 -6.76
CA ILE A 120 -2.61 -28.73 -7.07
C ILE A 120 -2.13 -27.84 -8.22
N PRO A 121 -2.87 -27.77 -9.35
CA PRO A 121 -2.48 -26.92 -10.48
C PRO A 121 -2.63 -25.43 -10.15
N ILE A 122 -1.76 -24.62 -10.77
CA ILE A 122 -1.87 -23.16 -10.81
C ILE A 122 -2.39 -22.76 -12.19
N GLU A 123 -3.45 -21.94 -12.23
CA GLU A 123 -4.04 -21.42 -13.46
C GLU A 123 -3.87 -19.91 -13.54
N TYR A 124 -3.45 -19.41 -14.71
CA TYR A 124 -3.31 -17.98 -14.97
C TYR A 124 -4.58 -17.41 -15.59
N THR A 125 -5.28 -16.53 -14.88
CA THR A 125 -6.56 -15.95 -15.34
C THR A 125 -6.40 -14.68 -16.17
N GLY A 126 -5.18 -14.16 -16.31
CA GLY A 126 -4.92 -12.87 -16.89
C GLY A 126 -5.20 -11.70 -15.95
N ILE A 127 -4.79 -10.50 -16.38
CA ILE A 127 -4.96 -9.26 -15.63
C ILE A 127 -6.42 -8.80 -15.65
N ARG A 128 -6.96 -8.43 -14.49
CA ARG A 128 -8.31 -7.88 -14.39
C ARG A 128 -8.32 -6.40 -14.81
N PRO A 129 -9.42 -5.89 -15.38
CA PRO A 129 -9.55 -4.46 -15.67
C PRO A 129 -9.29 -3.60 -14.42
N GLY A 130 -8.39 -2.63 -14.55
CA GLY A 130 -8.04 -1.72 -13.45
C GLY A 130 -7.12 -2.30 -12.38
N GLU A 131 -6.47 -3.44 -12.63
CA GLU A 131 -5.46 -4.00 -11.74
C GLU A 131 -4.03 -3.65 -12.20
N LYS A 132 -3.12 -3.36 -11.26
CA LYS A 132 -1.70 -3.19 -11.55
C LYS A 132 -0.95 -4.51 -11.34
N ILE A 133 0.03 -4.80 -12.21
CA ILE A 133 0.94 -5.94 -12.02
C ILE A 133 1.82 -5.70 -10.79
N HIS A 134 2.34 -4.49 -10.65
CA HIS A 134 3.16 -4.06 -9.52
C HIS A 134 2.53 -2.83 -8.87
N GLU A 135 2.36 -2.89 -7.56
CA GLU A 135 1.93 -1.73 -6.78
C GLU A 135 3.13 -0.82 -6.49
N VAL A 136 2.86 0.47 -6.32
CA VAL A 136 3.88 1.50 -6.04
C VAL A 136 3.44 2.21 -4.77
N LEU A 137 4.36 2.39 -3.81
CA LEU A 137 4.06 3.14 -2.59
C LEU A 137 4.45 4.62 -2.69
N ILE A 138 5.54 4.92 -3.41
CA ILE A 138 6.08 6.27 -3.62
C ILE A 138 6.38 6.41 -5.12
N SER A 139 5.77 7.40 -5.78
CA SER A 139 6.06 7.66 -7.20
C SER A 139 7.43 8.32 -7.39
N ALA A 140 7.92 8.35 -8.63
CA ALA A 140 9.17 9.03 -8.96
C ALA A 140 9.14 10.52 -8.56
N GLU A 141 8.01 11.18 -8.73
CA GLU A 141 7.77 12.58 -8.38
C GLU A 141 7.70 12.77 -6.85
N GLU A 142 7.18 11.79 -6.12
CA GLU A 142 7.12 11.83 -4.65
C GLU A 142 8.47 11.56 -4.00
N CYS A 143 9.35 10.81 -4.66
CA CYS A 143 10.67 10.44 -4.15
C CYS A 143 11.51 11.68 -3.78
N PHE A 144 11.49 12.73 -4.61
CA PHE A 144 12.23 13.98 -4.35
C PHE A 144 11.82 14.74 -3.10
N ARG A 145 10.63 14.44 -2.57
CA ARG A 145 10.08 15.04 -1.35
C ARG A 145 9.86 13.97 -0.27
N SER A 146 10.60 12.87 -0.31
CA SER A 146 10.50 11.79 0.66
C SER A 146 11.78 11.66 1.48
N SER A 147 11.65 11.32 2.76
CA SER A 147 12.76 11.00 3.65
C SER A 147 12.50 9.70 4.40
N VAL A 148 13.56 9.12 4.98
CA VAL A 148 13.47 7.93 5.84
C VAL A 148 13.38 8.39 7.29
N ARG A 149 12.42 7.84 8.05
CA ARG A 149 12.25 8.07 9.48
C ARG A 149 12.04 6.72 10.19
N GLY A 150 13.14 6.12 10.65
CA GLY A 150 13.13 4.76 11.19
C GLY A 150 12.68 3.73 10.15
N ASP A 151 11.69 2.92 10.50
CA ASP A 151 11.11 1.88 9.62
C ASP A 151 10.07 2.42 8.63
N TYR A 152 10.01 3.75 8.44
CA TYR A 152 9.03 4.42 7.60
C TYR A 152 9.71 5.32 6.56
N TYR A 153 9.07 5.43 5.42
CA TYR A 153 9.24 6.56 4.51
C TYR A 153 8.19 7.61 4.83
N VAL A 154 8.58 8.87 4.76
CA VAL A 154 7.70 10.02 4.98
C VAL A 154 7.74 10.90 3.75
N ILE A 155 6.59 11.07 3.09
CA ILE A 155 6.46 12.02 2.00
C ILE A 155 6.06 13.38 2.57
N HIS A 156 6.93 14.37 2.44
CA HIS A 156 6.70 15.76 2.88
C HIS A 156 5.68 16.46 1.99
N PRO A 157 4.85 17.39 2.51
CA PRO A 157 3.76 18.02 1.75
C PRO A 157 4.16 18.53 0.36
N ILE A 158 3.25 18.41 -0.61
CA ILE A 158 3.47 19.02 -1.94
C ILE A 158 3.42 20.55 -1.87
N LEU A 159 2.67 21.09 -0.91
CA LEU A 159 2.47 22.51 -0.66
C LEU A 159 3.70 23.07 0.10
N PRO A 160 4.45 24.03 -0.46
CA PRO A 160 5.62 24.62 0.19
C PRO A 160 5.31 25.31 1.51
N GLU A 161 4.10 25.86 1.67
CA GLU A 161 3.63 26.56 2.86
C GLU A 161 3.62 25.67 4.10
N LEU A 162 3.49 24.35 3.89
CA LEU A 162 3.48 23.34 4.95
C LEU A 162 4.86 22.72 5.21
N ARG A 163 5.86 23.07 4.41
CA ARG A 163 7.24 22.60 4.63
C ARG A 163 7.86 23.49 5.68
N SER A 164 8.15 22.93 6.86
CA SER A 164 8.88 23.65 7.89
C SER A 164 10.23 24.13 7.35
N SER A 165 10.64 25.34 7.73
CA SER A 165 11.90 25.98 7.33
C SER A 165 13.17 25.28 7.87
N GLU A 166 13.04 24.13 8.54
CA GLU A 166 14.14 23.43 9.20
C GLU A 166 14.74 22.26 8.39
N SER A 167 14.22 21.98 7.19
CA SER A 167 14.81 20.97 6.30
C SER A 167 15.81 21.60 5.32
N SER A 168 16.82 22.29 5.85
CA SER A 168 18.04 22.72 5.14
C SER A 168 19.26 22.00 5.69
#